data_AF-A0A4P6XS97-F1
#
_entry.id   AF-A0A4P6XS97-F1
#
_cell.length_a   1.000
_cell.length_b   1.000
_cell.length_c   1.000
_cell.angle_alpha   90.00
_cell.angle_beta   90.00
_cell.angle_gamma   90.00
#
_symmetry.space_group_name_H-M   'P 1'
#
loop_
_entity.id
_entity.type
_entity.pdbx_description
1 polymer ?
#
loop_
_entity_poly.entity_id
_entity_poly.type
_entity_poly.pdbx_seq_one_letter_code
_entity_poly.pdbx_strand_id
1 'polypeptide(L)'
;MRSQKQATHKACRKTTNQQTNHIMTTVPLLTTLGLFIIDGNQYPASINRPAENNIIGGGALYAIIGGRIACGQKLGRQICGIIDKGSDFPEEIEDEMKTWDSGAIFRNTPDRLTSRGVNIYGEDGVRQFVYKSPKKRIVADDILKTGNLLDLRTFHFCCSIERCEETIDIFLAERAKKGILTRPKFIFEPFPEVCVAENLENLHKIMHKVDVFSPNLNEAADFYSMLVLPETPEDIEQLALKFLASSGPVLHSN
;
A
#
# COMPACT_ATOMS: atom_id res chain seq x y z
N MET A 1 -1.99 16.38 -48.26
CA MET A 1 -1.82 16.59 -46.81
C MET A 1 -2.92 15.91 -45.96
N ARG A 2 -3.17 14.61 -46.17
CA ARG A 2 -4.08 13.81 -45.33
C ARG A 2 -3.61 12.34 -45.37
N SER A 3 -2.50 12.01 -44.69
CA SER A 3 -2.18 10.60 -44.42
C SER A 3 -1.22 10.32 -43.23
N GLN A 4 -0.69 11.34 -42.54
CA GLN A 4 0.27 11.09 -41.44
C GLN A 4 -0.29 11.22 -40.01
N LYS A 5 -1.57 11.59 -39.82
CA LYS A 5 -2.17 11.75 -38.47
C LYS A 5 -2.91 10.51 -37.91
N GLN A 6 -3.00 9.39 -38.65
CA GLN A 6 -3.67 8.18 -38.17
C GLN A 6 -2.73 7.07 -37.67
N ALA A 7 -1.41 7.19 -37.87
CA ALA A 7 -0.45 6.17 -37.48
C ALA A 7 -0.03 6.25 -35.99
N THR A 8 -0.08 7.43 -35.37
CA THR A 8 0.37 7.64 -33.98
C THR A 8 -0.66 7.24 -32.92
N HIS A 9 -1.96 7.24 -33.22
CA HIS A 9 -2.99 6.78 -32.28
C HIS A 9 -3.14 5.25 -32.18
N LYS A 10 -2.59 4.48 -33.13
CA LYS A 10 -2.66 3.00 -33.11
C LYS A 10 -1.53 2.34 -32.33
N ALA A 11 -0.40 3.02 -32.13
CA ALA A 11 0.73 2.51 -31.36
C ALA A 11 0.49 2.62 -29.84
N CYS A 12 -0.12 3.72 -29.37
CA CYS A 12 -0.37 3.96 -27.95
C CYS A 12 -1.46 3.05 -27.34
N ARG A 13 -2.32 2.41 -28.16
CA ARG A 13 -3.33 1.44 -27.70
C ARG A 13 -2.81 0.00 -27.59
N LYS A 14 -1.67 -0.33 -28.22
CA LYS A 14 -1.15 -1.71 -28.23
C LYS A 14 -0.30 -2.02 -27.01
N THR A 15 0.43 -1.05 -26.47
CA THR A 15 1.29 -1.22 -25.29
C THR A 15 0.49 -1.41 -24.01
N THR A 16 -0.66 -0.75 -23.85
CA THR A 16 -1.52 -0.89 -22.66
C THR A 16 -2.20 -2.25 -22.55
N ASN A 17 -2.43 -2.94 -23.69
CA ASN A 17 -3.10 -4.24 -23.73
C ASN A 17 -2.17 -5.43 -23.47
N GLN A 18 -0.85 -5.28 -23.60
CA GLN A 18 0.08 -6.41 -23.38
C GLN A 18 0.36 -6.67 -21.90
N GLN A 19 0.43 -5.64 -21.06
CA GLN A 19 0.60 -5.80 -19.61
C GLN A 19 -0.68 -6.30 -18.92
N THR A 20 -1.86 -5.86 -19.38
CA THR A 20 -3.15 -6.33 -18.85
C THR A 20 -3.45 -7.79 -19.18
N ASN A 21 -2.98 -8.29 -20.33
CA ASN A 21 -3.21 -9.68 -20.74
C ASN A 21 -2.43 -10.71 -19.92
N HIS A 22 -1.26 -10.36 -19.36
CA HIS A 22 -0.44 -11.32 -18.62
C HIS A 22 -0.93 -11.56 -17.18
N ILE A 23 -1.70 -10.62 -16.63
CA ILE A 23 -2.37 -10.76 -15.32
C ILE A 23 -3.52 -11.79 -15.40
N MET A 24 -4.06 -12.05 -16.60
CA MET A 24 -5.22 -12.93 -16.76
C MET A 24 -4.94 -14.43 -16.57
N THR A 25 -3.67 -14.88 -16.55
CA THR A 25 -3.34 -16.32 -16.48
C THR A 25 -2.92 -16.82 -15.09
N THR A 26 -2.65 -15.93 -14.13
CA THR A 26 -2.23 -16.32 -12.78
C THR A 26 -2.98 -15.49 -11.74
N VAL A 27 -3.70 -16.15 -10.83
CA VAL A 27 -4.36 -15.47 -9.70
C VAL A 27 -3.29 -14.78 -8.88
N PRO A 28 -3.33 -13.45 -8.71
CA PRO A 28 -2.31 -12.81 -7.91
C PRO A 28 -2.44 -13.23 -6.43
N LEU A 29 -1.40 -13.01 -5.64
CA LEU A 29 -1.28 -13.51 -4.27
C LEU A 29 -1.64 -12.42 -3.27
N LEU A 30 -1.14 -11.21 -3.50
CA LEU A 30 -1.32 -10.05 -2.64
C LEU A 30 -1.58 -8.80 -3.47
N THR A 31 -2.47 -7.93 -3.02
CA THR A 31 -2.47 -6.52 -3.43
C THR A 31 -2.43 -5.62 -2.22
N THR A 32 -1.71 -4.53 -2.36
CA THR A 32 -1.74 -3.42 -1.40
C THR A 32 -2.66 -2.31 -1.89
N LEU A 33 -3.37 -1.69 -0.95
CA LEU A 33 -4.13 -0.45 -1.14
C LEU A 33 -3.39 0.77 -0.56
N GLY A 34 -2.12 0.60 -0.16
CA GLY A 34 -1.28 1.72 0.24
C GLY A 34 -1.03 2.70 -0.92
N LEU A 35 -0.50 3.87 -0.58
CA LEU A 35 -0.21 4.90 -1.56
C LEU A 35 1.21 4.74 -2.13
N PHE A 36 1.35 4.84 -3.45
CA PHE A 36 2.62 5.13 -4.10
C PHE A 36 2.90 6.63 -4.05
N ILE A 37 4.13 7.00 -3.69
CA ILE A 37 4.56 8.39 -3.60
C ILE A 37 5.96 8.49 -4.22
N ILE A 38 6.24 9.60 -4.92
CA ILE A 38 7.60 9.97 -5.25
C ILE A 38 8.11 10.93 -4.18
N ASP A 39 9.06 10.47 -3.39
CA ASP A 39 9.63 11.22 -2.29
C ASP A 39 10.84 12.06 -2.73
N GLY A 40 11.19 13.00 -1.87
CA GLY A 40 12.47 13.68 -1.87
C GLY A 40 13.01 13.77 -0.45
N ASN A 41 14.31 14.06 -0.32
CA ASN A 41 14.97 14.29 0.96
C ASN A 41 15.56 15.70 0.98
N GLN A 42 15.27 16.43 2.05
CA GLN A 42 15.87 17.72 2.35
C GLN A 42 16.69 17.58 3.62
N TYR A 43 17.98 17.89 3.50
CA TYR A 43 18.94 17.75 4.58
C TYR A 43 19.21 19.10 5.25
N PRO A 44 19.59 19.10 6.54
CA PRO A 44 20.04 20.31 7.21
C PRO A 44 21.33 20.85 6.57
N ALA A 45 21.52 22.17 6.66
CA ALA A 45 22.64 22.84 6.03
C ALA A 45 23.99 22.32 6.56
N SER A 46 24.05 21.93 7.84
CA SER A 46 25.24 21.34 8.48
C SER A 46 25.79 20.10 7.78
N ILE A 47 24.94 19.29 7.15
CA ILE A 47 25.35 18.04 6.48
C ILE A 47 25.96 18.32 5.09
N ASN A 48 25.80 19.52 4.53
CA ASN A 48 26.31 19.91 3.22
C ASN A 48 26.02 18.87 2.11
N ARG A 49 24.81 18.27 2.15
CA ARG A 49 24.34 17.29 1.17
C ARG A 49 23.23 17.91 0.33
N PRO A 50 23.28 17.80 -1.01
CA PRO A 50 22.21 18.30 -1.86
C PRO A 50 20.90 17.55 -1.59
N ALA A 51 19.77 18.23 -1.82
CA ALA A 51 18.47 17.59 -1.76
C ALA A 51 18.34 16.49 -2.80
N GLU A 52 17.69 15.40 -2.43
CA GLU A 52 17.39 14.30 -3.33
C GLU A 52 15.92 14.39 -3.76
N ASN A 53 15.66 14.05 -5.01
CA ASN A 53 14.32 14.05 -5.59
C ASN A 53 14.11 12.76 -6.37
N ASN A 54 12.86 12.47 -6.72
CA ASN A 54 12.52 11.28 -7.51
C ASN A 54 12.85 9.96 -6.81
N ILE A 55 12.80 9.94 -5.48
CA ILE A 55 12.97 8.72 -4.69
C ILE A 55 11.66 7.93 -4.75
N ILE A 56 11.74 6.65 -5.10
CA ILE A 56 10.55 5.80 -5.16
C ILE A 56 10.11 5.44 -3.73
N GLY A 57 8.89 5.81 -3.35
CA GLY A 57 8.42 5.70 -1.97
C GLY A 57 6.94 5.37 -1.81
N GLY A 58 6.45 5.59 -0.59
CA GLY A 58 5.11 5.21 -0.14
C GLY A 58 4.98 3.76 0.34
N GLY A 59 4.20 3.55 1.41
CA GLY A 59 4.09 2.24 2.10
C GLY A 59 3.63 1.09 1.19
N ALA A 60 2.79 1.37 0.18
CA ALA A 60 2.40 0.33 -0.79
C ALA A 60 3.60 -0.26 -1.54
N LEU A 61 4.54 0.58 -1.93
CA LEU A 61 5.68 0.15 -2.70
C LEU A 61 6.55 -0.84 -1.92
N TYR A 62 6.77 -0.55 -0.64
CA TYR A 62 7.54 -1.42 0.25
C TYR A 62 6.84 -2.76 0.48
N ALA A 63 5.51 -2.77 0.57
CA ALA A 63 4.74 -4.02 0.60
C ALA A 63 4.91 -4.83 -0.70
N ILE A 64 4.95 -4.17 -1.86
CA ILE A 64 5.13 -4.84 -3.16
C ILE A 64 6.54 -5.44 -3.27
N ILE A 65 7.59 -4.64 -3.05
CA ILE A 65 8.96 -5.11 -3.24
C ILE A 65 9.38 -6.11 -2.15
N GLY A 66 8.99 -5.88 -0.89
CA GLY A 66 9.21 -6.82 0.20
C GLY A 66 8.53 -8.16 -0.06
N GLY A 67 7.24 -8.12 -0.45
CA GLY A 67 6.50 -9.32 -0.86
C GLY A 67 7.13 -10.01 -2.06
N ARG A 68 7.58 -9.25 -3.06
CA ARG A 68 8.27 -9.76 -4.26
C ARG A 68 9.59 -10.45 -3.92
N ILE A 69 10.36 -9.91 -2.98
CA ILE A 69 11.61 -10.52 -2.50
C ILE A 69 11.28 -11.84 -1.78
N ALA A 70 10.36 -11.81 -0.82
CA ALA A 70 9.99 -12.98 -0.02
C ALA A 70 9.40 -14.13 -0.87
N CYS A 71 8.65 -13.81 -1.93
CA CYS A 71 8.02 -14.78 -2.81
C CYS A 71 8.95 -15.32 -3.91
N GLY A 72 10.14 -14.74 -4.07
CA GLY A 72 11.08 -15.09 -5.12
C GLY A 72 10.55 -14.88 -6.55
N GLN A 73 11.28 -15.37 -7.55
CA GLN A 73 10.94 -15.16 -8.96
C GLN A 73 9.66 -15.87 -9.40
N LYS A 74 9.33 -17.01 -8.79
CA LYS A 74 8.18 -17.85 -9.19
C LYS A 74 6.85 -17.18 -8.92
N LEU A 75 6.71 -16.55 -7.76
CA LEU A 75 5.46 -15.96 -7.28
C LEU A 75 5.53 -14.43 -7.27
N GLY A 76 6.68 -13.84 -7.55
CA GLY A 76 6.90 -12.41 -7.49
C GLY A 76 5.94 -11.55 -8.32
N ARG A 77 5.61 -12.01 -9.52
CA ARG A 77 4.62 -11.34 -10.41
C ARG A 77 3.19 -11.38 -9.87
N GLN A 78 2.93 -12.17 -8.83
CA GLN A 78 1.64 -12.24 -8.14
C GLN A 78 1.55 -11.23 -6.99
N ILE A 79 2.60 -10.45 -6.72
CA ILE A 79 2.58 -9.37 -5.73
C ILE A 79 2.25 -8.07 -6.45
N CYS A 80 1.02 -7.61 -6.23
CA CYS A 80 0.41 -6.52 -6.99
C CYS A 80 0.20 -5.26 -6.15
N GLY A 81 -0.11 -4.18 -6.87
CA GLY A 81 -0.60 -2.93 -6.31
C GLY A 81 -0.78 -1.92 -7.44
N ILE A 82 -1.73 -1.00 -7.26
CA ILE A 82 -2.02 0.03 -8.25
C ILE A 82 -1.04 1.19 -8.06
N ILE A 83 -0.35 1.57 -9.14
CA ILE A 83 0.58 2.69 -9.18
C ILE A 83 -0.05 3.79 -10.05
N ASP A 84 -0.56 4.83 -9.39
CA ASP A 84 -1.19 5.97 -10.06
C ASP A 84 -0.14 6.96 -10.58
N LYS A 85 -0.07 7.07 -11.90
CA LYS A 85 0.85 7.95 -12.61
C LYS A 85 0.18 9.28 -12.94
N GLY A 86 0.68 10.38 -12.39
CA GLY A 86 0.26 11.71 -12.82
C GLY A 86 0.84 12.09 -14.18
N SER A 87 0.51 13.29 -14.65
CA SER A 87 1.05 13.88 -15.88
C SER A 87 2.57 14.18 -15.83
N ASP A 88 3.15 14.26 -14.63
CA ASP A 88 4.58 14.50 -14.35
C ASP A 88 5.34 13.23 -13.92
N PHE A 89 4.76 12.03 -14.13
CA PHE A 89 5.39 10.78 -13.69
C PHE A 89 6.70 10.55 -14.46
N PRO A 90 7.86 10.46 -13.79
CA PRO A 90 9.15 10.29 -14.46
C PRO A 90 9.27 8.91 -15.12
N GLU A 91 9.74 8.88 -16.37
CA GLU A 91 9.88 7.63 -17.14
C GLU A 91 10.91 6.69 -16.49
N GLU A 92 11.99 7.26 -15.94
CA GLU A 92 13.05 6.51 -15.27
C GLU A 92 12.55 5.72 -14.05
N ILE A 93 11.57 6.26 -13.31
CA ILE A 93 10.96 5.57 -12.17
C ILE A 93 10.13 4.39 -12.65
N GLU A 94 9.36 4.57 -13.73
CA GLU A 94 8.55 3.47 -14.28
C GLU A 94 9.44 2.34 -14.78
N ASP A 95 10.52 2.69 -15.49
CA ASP A 95 11.46 1.73 -16.03
C ASP A 95 12.20 0.98 -14.92
N GLU A 96 12.64 1.66 -13.87
CA GLU A 96 13.21 1.02 -12.68
C GLU A 96 12.22 0.04 -12.05
N MET A 97 10.97 0.47 -11.81
CA MET A 97 9.94 -0.37 -11.20
C MET A 97 9.60 -1.61 -12.04
N LYS A 98 9.65 -1.49 -13.38
CA LYS A 98 9.47 -2.64 -14.29
C LYS A 98 10.59 -3.68 -14.14
N THR A 99 11.82 -3.26 -13.81
CA THR A 99 12.94 -4.20 -13.60
C THR A 99 12.72 -5.12 -12.40
N TRP A 100 11.91 -4.71 -11.42
CA TRP A 100 11.63 -5.52 -10.22
C TRP A 100 10.78 -6.75 -10.49
N ASP A 101 10.15 -6.81 -11.67
CA ASP A 101 9.38 -7.96 -12.13
C ASP A 101 8.31 -8.40 -11.11
N SER A 102 7.60 -7.40 -10.57
CA SER A 102 6.44 -7.55 -9.70
C SER A 102 5.14 -7.56 -10.51
N GLY A 103 4.02 -7.72 -9.83
CA GLY A 103 2.67 -7.57 -10.40
C GLY A 103 2.13 -6.14 -10.33
N ALA A 104 2.98 -5.12 -10.24
CA ALA A 104 2.55 -3.72 -10.18
C ALA A 104 1.72 -3.32 -11.41
N ILE A 105 0.62 -2.59 -11.18
CA ILE A 105 -0.31 -2.17 -12.21
C ILE A 105 -0.26 -0.66 -12.34
N PHE A 106 0.34 -0.18 -13.43
CA PHE A 106 0.44 1.24 -13.72
C PHE A 106 -0.86 1.79 -14.29
N ARG A 107 -1.44 2.79 -13.63
CA ARG A 107 -2.68 3.46 -14.05
C ARG A 107 -2.42 4.93 -14.32
N ASN A 108 -2.68 5.38 -15.54
CA ASN A 108 -2.49 6.78 -15.92
C ASN A 108 -3.62 7.66 -15.37
N THR A 109 -3.27 8.77 -14.72
CA THR A 109 -4.15 9.80 -14.16
C THR A 109 -3.72 11.19 -14.69
N PRO A 110 -3.90 11.46 -15.99
CA PRO A 110 -3.31 12.64 -16.66
C PRO A 110 -3.89 13.98 -16.20
N ASP A 111 -5.03 13.95 -15.50
CA ASP A 111 -5.74 15.11 -14.93
C ASP A 111 -5.11 15.63 -13.63
N ARG A 112 -4.07 14.97 -13.11
CA ARG A 112 -3.37 15.35 -11.88
C ARG A 112 -1.86 15.20 -11.98
N LEU A 113 -1.16 15.73 -10.99
CA LEU A 113 0.25 15.43 -10.73
C LEU A 113 0.38 14.17 -9.88
N THR A 114 1.50 13.48 -10.00
CA THR A 114 1.87 12.30 -9.22
C THR A 114 1.96 12.68 -7.74
N SER A 115 1.54 11.78 -6.85
CA SER A 115 1.64 12.01 -5.41
C SER A 115 3.12 12.17 -5.05
N ARG A 116 3.49 13.30 -4.43
CA ARG A 116 4.86 13.61 -4.04
C ARG A 116 4.94 13.94 -2.56
N GLY A 117 5.99 13.46 -1.91
CA GLY A 117 6.32 13.70 -0.51
C GLY A 117 7.71 14.29 -0.38
N VAL A 118 8.02 14.84 0.79
CA VAL A 118 9.39 15.21 1.15
C VAL A 118 9.65 14.84 2.59
N ASN A 119 10.76 14.17 2.83
CA ASN A 119 11.35 14.00 4.15
C ASN A 119 12.27 15.19 4.42
N ILE A 120 11.98 15.94 5.48
CA ILE A 120 12.77 17.08 5.93
C ILE A 120 13.50 16.64 7.20
N TYR A 121 14.82 16.58 7.12
CA TYR A 121 15.68 16.23 8.24
C TYR A 121 16.12 17.51 8.96
N GLY A 122 15.84 17.62 10.25
CA GLY A 122 16.25 18.74 11.08
C GLY A 122 17.68 18.60 11.60
N GLU A 123 18.25 19.72 12.06
CA GLU A 123 19.55 19.77 12.77
C GLU A 123 19.53 18.95 14.07
N ASP A 124 18.34 18.79 14.66
CA ASP A 124 18.07 17.97 15.85
C ASP A 124 17.95 16.46 15.56
N GLY A 125 18.10 16.05 14.29
CA GLY A 125 17.92 14.68 13.85
C GLY A 125 16.46 14.25 13.70
N VAL A 126 15.49 15.14 13.92
CA VAL A 126 14.07 14.83 13.78
C VAL A 126 13.68 14.87 12.30
N ARG A 127 12.99 13.82 11.83
CA ARG A 127 12.45 13.74 10.47
C ARG A 127 10.99 14.18 10.45
N GLN A 128 10.67 15.15 9.60
CA GLN A 128 9.31 15.54 9.28
C GLN A 128 8.94 15.08 7.87
N PHE A 129 7.69 14.71 7.64
CA PHE A 129 7.19 14.32 6.31
C PHE A 129 6.08 15.28 5.87
N VAL A 130 6.18 15.78 4.63
CA VAL A 130 5.18 16.71 4.07
C VAL A 130 4.79 16.27 2.65
N TYR A 131 3.48 16.20 2.40
CA TYR A 131 2.95 16.02 1.05
C TYR A 131 3.11 17.31 0.22
N LYS A 132 3.68 17.18 -0.99
CA LYS A 132 3.88 18.27 -1.95
C LYS A 132 2.83 18.30 -3.07
N SER A 133 2.06 17.24 -3.22
CA SER A 133 0.92 17.21 -4.13
C SER A 133 -0.26 16.45 -3.51
N PRO A 134 -1.49 16.65 -4.04
CA PRO A 134 -2.67 15.97 -3.52
C PRO A 134 -2.56 14.44 -3.61
N LYS A 135 -2.89 13.78 -2.50
CA LYS A 135 -2.93 12.31 -2.39
C LYS A 135 -4.01 11.74 -3.31
N LYS A 136 -3.67 10.73 -4.13
CA LYS A 136 -4.65 9.87 -4.80
C LYS A 136 -4.72 8.51 -4.11
N ARG A 137 -5.61 8.41 -3.13
CA ARG A 137 -5.79 7.18 -2.33
C ARG A 137 -6.38 6.05 -3.19
N ILE A 138 -5.89 4.82 -3.01
CA ILE A 138 -6.45 3.60 -3.61
C ILE A 138 -7.62 3.11 -2.76
N VAL A 139 -8.85 3.20 -3.28
CA VAL A 139 -10.09 2.80 -2.59
C VAL A 139 -10.56 1.41 -3.02
N ALA A 140 -11.54 0.84 -2.31
CA ALA A 140 -12.13 -0.46 -2.65
C ALA A 140 -12.57 -0.54 -4.13
N ASP A 141 -13.24 0.51 -4.62
CA ASP A 141 -13.70 0.61 -6.02
C ASP A 141 -12.55 0.49 -7.04
N ASP A 142 -11.34 0.95 -6.71
CA ASP A 142 -10.18 0.81 -7.58
C ASP A 142 -9.80 -0.68 -7.74
N ILE A 143 -9.89 -1.48 -6.67
CA ILE A 143 -9.65 -2.92 -6.71
C ILE A 143 -10.76 -3.64 -7.47
N LEU A 144 -12.02 -3.27 -7.24
CA LEU A 144 -13.17 -3.87 -7.92
C LEU A 144 -13.12 -3.68 -9.44
N LYS A 145 -12.61 -2.54 -9.90
CA LYS A 145 -12.53 -2.19 -11.33
C LYS A 145 -11.24 -2.66 -12.02
N THR A 146 -10.25 -3.12 -11.28
CA THR A 146 -8.93 -3.46 -11.83
C THR A 146 -8.76 -4.96 -11.97
N GLY A 147 -8.98 -5.47 -13.19
CA GLY A 147 -8.71 -6.85 -13.56
C GLY A 147 -9.35 -7.87 -12.62
N ASN A 148 -8.55 -8.82 -12.14
CA ASN A 148 -8.94 -9.87 -11.19
C ASN A 148 -8.41 -9.60 -9.77
N LEU A 149 -8.10 -8.35 -9.40
CA LEU A 149 -7.56 -8.07 -8.06
C LEU A 149 -8.56 -8.43 -6.94
N LEU A 150 -9.87 -8.41 -7.18
CA LEU A 150 -10.82 -8.88 -6.16
C LEU A 150 -10.68 -10.39 -5.87
N ASP A 151 -10.15 -11.17 -6.80
CA ASP A 151 -10.07 -12.64 -6.72
C ASP A 151 -8.83 -13.10 -5.92
N LEU A 152 -8.03 -12.15 -5.44
CA LEU A 152 -6.83 -12.34 -4.64
C LEU A 152 -7.04 -13.10 -3.34
N ARG A 153 -5.94 -13.65 -2.81
CA ARG A 153 -5.94 -14.38 -1.54
C ARG A 153 -5.55 -13.51 -0.35
N THR A 154 -4.86 -12.39 -0.58
CA THR A 154 -4.40 -11.50 0.47
C THR A 154 -4.56 -10.03 0.07
N PHE A 155 -5.05 -9.22 1.00
CA PHE A 155 -5.16 -7.77 0.84
C PHE A 155 -4.42 -7.06 1.96
N HIS A 156 -3.59 -6.10 1.59
CA HIS A 156 -2.86 -5.24 2.51
C HIS A 156 -3.46 -3.83 2.49
N PHE A 157 -3.80 -3.32 3.66
CA PHE A 157 -4.38 -2.00 3.86
C PHE A 157 -3.40 -1.12 4.64
N CYS A 158 -3.09 0.06 4.10
CA CYS A 158 -2.41 1.12 4.83
C CYS A 158 -3.39 2.30 4.90
N CYS A 159 -4.14 2.38 6.01
CA CYS A 159 -5.28 3.29 6.12
C CYS A 159 -5.75 3.57 7.56
N SER A 160 -6.87 4.29 7.72
CA SER A 160 -7.56 4.40 9.00
C SER A 160 -8.29 3.10 9.35
N ILE A 161 -8.69 2.98 10.63
CA ILE A 161 -9.42 1.82 11.16
C ILE A 161 -10.76 1.65 10.43
N GLU A 162 -11.54 2.72 10.29
CA GLU A 162 -12.86 2.70 9.66
C GLU A 162 -12.76 2.26 8.21
N ARG A 163 -11.78 2.79 7.48
CA ARG A 163 -11.56 2.46 6.08
C ARG A 163 -11.12 1.01 5.89
N CYS A 164 -10.33 0.46 6.82
CA CYS A 164 -9.96 -0.94 6.82
C CYS A 164 -11.23 -1.80 6.90
N GLU A 165 -12.08 -1.54 7.89
CA GLU A 165 -13.33 -2.25 8.09
C GLU A 165 -14.28 -2.14 6.89
N GLU A 166 -14.56 -0.92 6.42
CA GLU A 166 -15.42 -0.66 5.27
C GLU A 166 -14.94 -1.41 4.03
N THR A 167 -13.63 -1.41 3.78
CA THR A 167 -13.04 -2.08 2.61
C THR A 167 -13.14 -3.60 2.72
N ILE A 168 -12.92 -4.17 3.91
CA ILE A 168 -13.10 -5.60 4.17
C ILE A 168 -14.54 -6.01 3.87
N ASP A 169 -15.51 -5.27 4.40
CA ASP A 169 -16.93 -5.58 4.24
C ASP A 169 -17.36 -5.51 2.77
N ILE A 170 -16.88 -4.49 2.02
CA ILE A 170 -17.08 -4.37 0.57
C ILE A 170 -16.49 -5.60 -0.16
N PHE A 171 -15.25 -5.98 0.14
CA PHE A 171 -14.61 -7.11 -0.55
C PHE A 171 -15.29 -8.44 -0.27
N LEU A 172 -15.71 -8.70 0.97
CA LEU A 172 -16.44 -9.91 1.30
C LEU A 172 -17.80 -9.97 0.58
N ALA A 173 -18.54 -8.86 0.56
CA ALA A 173 -19.82 -8.78 -0.13
C ALA A 173 -19.68 -8.99 -1.65
N GLU A 174 -18.71 -8.32 -2.29
CA GLU A 174 -18.50 -8.44 -3.74
C GLU A 174 -17.95 -9.82 -4.14
N ARG A 175 -17.11 -10.44 -3.31
CA ARG A 175 -16.64 -11.82 -3.51
C ARG A 175 -17.78 -12.83 -3.39
N ALA A 176 -18.67 -12.66 -2.40
CA ALA A 176 -19.84 -13.51 -2.25
C ALA A 176 -20.77 -13.44 -3.48
N LYS A 177 -21.00 -12.24 -4.04
CA LYS A 177 -21.76 -12.05 -5.29
C LYS A 177 -21.14 -12.78 -6.48
N LYS A 178 -19.81 -12.92 -6.52
CA LYS A 178 -19.08 -13.69 -7.54
C LYS A 178 -19.02 -15.20 -7.26
N GLY A 179 -19.59 -15.68 -6.14
CA GLY A 179 -19.48 -17.08 -5.71
C GLY A 179 -18.11 -17.47 -5.15
N ILE A 180 -17.25 -16.48 -4.83
CA ILE A 180 -15.94 -16.72 -4.21
C ILE A 180 -16.13 -16.79 -2.70
N LEU A 181 -16.35 -18.00 -2.19
CA LEU A 181 -16.66 -18.22 -0.76
C LEU A 181 -15.42 -18.26 0.14
N THR A 182 -14.24 -18.49 -0.43
CA THR A 182 -13.00 -18.50 0.36
C THR A 182 -12.70 -17.10 0.89
N ARG A 183 -12.63 -16.96 2.22
CA ARG A 183 -12.22 -15.72 2.87
C ARG A 183 -10.75 -15.43 2.58
N PRO A 184 -10.40 -14.25 2.03
CA PRO A 184 -9.00 -13.87 1.86
C PRO A 184 -8.36 -13.53 3.22
N LYS A 185 -7.05 -13.34 3.22
CA LYS A 185 -6.29 -12.80 4.35
C LYS A 185 -6.24 -11.29 4.28
N PHE A 186 -6.42 -10.65 5.43
CA PHE A 186 -6.42 -9.20 5.56
C PHE A 186 -5.27 -8.76 6.47
N ILE A 187 -4.40 -7.90 5.93
CA ILE A 187 -3.28 -7.28 6.65
C ILE A 187 -3.61 -5.80 6.83
N PHE A 188 -3.60 -5.32 8.07
CA PHE A 188 -3.88 -3.93 8.42
C PHE A 188 -2.65 -3.25 9.01
N GLU A 189 -2.14 -2.27 8.27
CA GLU A 189 -1.14 -1.30 8.69
C GLU A 189 -1.88 0.03 9.00
N PRO A 190 -1.89 0.48 10.26
CA PRO A 190 -2.55 1.73 10.62
C PRO A 190 -1.74 2.93 10.12
N PHE A 191 -2.41 4.05 9.85
CA PHE A 191 -1.70 5.31 9.73
C PHE A 191 -1.21 5.81 11.11
N PRO A 192 -0.06 6.50 11.18
CA PRO A 192 0.43 7.05 12.44
C PRO A 192 -0.61 7.92 13.16
N GLU A 193 -1.41 8.69 12.42
CA GLU A 193 -2.37 9.63 13.03
C GLU A 193 -3.57 8.93 13.68
N VAL A 194 -3.82 7.65 13.38
CA VAL A 194 -4.89 6.88 14.05
C VAL A 194 -4.40 6.08 15.24
N CYS A 195 -3.08 6.00 15.45
CA CYS A 195 -2.44 5.31 16.56
C CYS A 195 -2.47 6.16 17.82
N VAL A 196 -3.67 6.30 18.40
CA VAL A 196 -3.91 7.08 19.62
C VAL A 196 -4.86 6.31 20.53
N ALA A 197 -4.79 6.54 21.83
CA ALA A 197 -5.57 5.79 22.82
C ALA A 197 -7.09 5.91 22.61
N GLU A 198 -7.58 7.03 22.09
CA GLU A 198 -8.99 7.26 21.77
C GLU A 198 -9.52 6.28 20.73
N ASN A 199 -8.65 5.77 19.86
CA ASN A 199 -9.00 4.84 18.80
C ASN A 199 -8.84 3.37 19.21
N LEU A 200 -8.32 3.06 20.40
CA LEU A 200 -8.04 1.69 20.83
C LEU A 200 -9.31 0.83 20.86
N GLU A 201 -10.44 1.37 21.32
CA GLU A 201 -11.70 0.63 21.33
C GLU A 201 -12.20 0.32 19.91
N ASN A 202 -12.08 1.29 18.99
CA ASN A 202 -12.46 1.11 17.59
C ASN A 202 -11.54 0.10 16.90
N LEU A 203 -10.24 0.12 17.19
CA LEU A 203 -9.29 -0.88 16.71
C LEU A 203 -9.74 -2.28 17.14
N HIS A 204 -10.00 -2.49 18.44
CA HIS A 204 -10.41 -3.79 18.97
C HIS A 204 -11.70 -4.31 18.34
N LYS A 205 -12.66 -3.43 18.04
CA LYS A 205 -13.91 -3.82 17.35
C LYS A 205 -13.64 -4.47 16.00
N ILE A 206 -12.59 -4.07 15.28
CA ILE A 206 -12.29 -4.59 13.94
C ILE A 206 -11.24 -5.70 13.92
N MET A 207 -10.51 -5.92 15.03
CA MET A 207 -9.40 -6.88 15.08
C MET A 207 -9.79 -8.29 14.64
N HIS A 208 -11.02 -8.73 14.96
CA HIS A 208 -11.53 -10.04 14.53
C HIS A 208 -11.72 -10.18 13.01
N LYS A 209 -11.77 -9.07 12.27
CA LYS A 209 -11.85 -9.05 10.80
C LYS A 209 -10.47 -9.12 10.13
N VAL A 210 -9.40 -8.82 10.85
CA VAL A 210 -8.02 -8.72 10.36
C VAL A 210 -7.24 -9.99 10.71
N ASP A 211 -6.40 -10.49 9.81
CA ASP A 211 -5.54 -11.65 10.07
C ASP A 211 -4.15 -11.25 10.58
N VAL A 212 -3.65 -10.08 10.16
CA VAL A 212 -2.37 -9.52 10.60
C VAL A 212 -2.53 -8.03 10.85
N PHE A 213 -2.28 -7.61 12.08
CA PHE A 213 -2.15 -6.20 12.43
C PHE A 213 -0.65 -5.85 12.49
N SER A 214 -0.22 -4.83 11.75
CA SER A 214 1.20 -4.52 11.54
C SER A 214 1.57 -3.06 11.85
N PRO A 215 1.35 -2.58 13.08
CA PRO A 215 1.91 -1.30 13.51
C PRO A 215 3.43 -1.41 13.67
N ASN A 216 4.12 -0.28 13.60
CA ASN A 216 5.47 -0.19 14.16
C ASN A 216 5.41 -0.04 15.70
N LEU A 217 6.58 -0.02 16.35
CA LEU A 217 6.68 0.03 17.81
C LEU A 217 6.06 1.30 18.43
N ASN A 218 6.29 2.47 17.83
CA ASN A 218 5.75 3.73 18.32
C ASN A 218 4.22 3.73 18.17
N GLU A 219 3.73 3.37 16.99
CA GLU A 219 2.30 3.25 16.71
C GLU A 219 1.59 2.31 17.69
N ALA A 220 2.19 1.14 17.95
CA ALA A 220 1.65 0.19 18.92
C ALA A 220 1.63 0.74 20.35
N ALA A 221 2.70 1.45 20.74
CA ALA A 221 2.83 2.06 22.06
C ALA A 221 1.87 3.24 22.26
N ASP A 222 1.64 4.04 21.23
CA ASP A 222 0.77 5.22 21.24
C ASP A 222 -0.70 4.85 21.45
N PHE A 223 -1.15 3.71 20.92
CA PHE A 223 -2.48 3.15 21.21
C PHE A 223 -2.73 2.90 22.71
N TYR A 224 -1.67 2.70 23.50
CA TYR A 224 -1.75 2.52 24.95
C TYR A 224 -1.19 3.70 25.74
N SER A 225 -0.95 4.85 25.09
CA SER A 225 -0.35 6.05 25.68
C SER A 225 0.91 5.77 26.50
N MET A 226 1.78 4.88 26.02
CA MET A 226 2.99 4.51 26.75
C MET A 226 3.98 5.68 26.74
N LEU A 227 4.46 6.06 27.93
CA LEU A 227 5.45 7.13 28.08
C LEU A 227 6.89 6.68 27.75
N VAL A 228 7.12 5.37 27.78
CA VAL A 228 8.42 4.74 27.51
C VAL A 228 8.16 3.60 26.55
N LEU A 229 8.94 3.56 25.46
CA LEU A 229 8.83 2.48 24.49
C LEU A 229 9.39 1.17 25.07
N PRO A 230 8.81 0.01 24.72
CA PRO A 230 9.44 -1.27 24.98
C PRO A 230 10.87 -1.34 24.43
N GLU A 231 11.83 -1.78 25.24
CA GLU A 231 13.25 -1.88 24.83
C GLU A 231 13.72 -3.33 24.65
N THR A 232 13.01 -4.29 25.26
CA THR A 232 13.34 -5.71 25.19
C THR A 232 12.35 -6.49 24.32
N PRO A 233 12.76 -7.63 23.71
CA PRO A 233 11.84 -8.52 23.01
C PRO A 233 10.63 -8.94 23.86
N GLU A 234 10.85 -9.20 25.15
CA GLU A 234 9.81 -9.57 26.11
C GLU A 234 8.80 -8.44 26.30
N ASP A 235 9.25 -7.19 26.45
CA ASP A 235 8.36 -6.03 26.58
C ASP A 235 7.55 -5.79 25.29
N ILE A 236 8.16 -6.00 24.13
CA ILE A 236 7.49 -5.91 22.82
C ILE A 236 6.41 -7.00 22.72
N GLU A 237 6.70 -8.22 23.15
CA GLU A 237 5.72 -9.31 23.20
C GLU A 237 4.56 -8.98 24.15
N GLN A 238 4.84 -8.43 25.34
CA GLN A 238 3.78 -8.00 26.26
C GLN A 238 2.89 -6.91 25.67
N LEU A 239 3.45 -5.94 24.93
CA LEU A 239 2.66 -4.95 24.20
C LEU A 239 1.80 -5.63 23.11
N ALA A 240 2.37 -6.54 22.33
CA ALA A 240 1.65 -7.26 21.28
C ALA A 240 0.48 -8.09 21.84
N LEU A 241 0.66 -8.75 22.99
CA LEU A 241 -0.37 -9.55 23.65
C LEU A 241 -1.61 -8.73 24.05
N LYS A 242 -1.46 -7.43 24.33
CA LYS A 242 -2.60 -6.55 24.65
C LYS A 242 -3.59 -6.42 23.49
N PHE A 243 -3.12 -6.48 22.24
CA PHE A 243 -3.98 -6.45 21.06
C PHE A 243 -4.69 -7.79 20.82
N LEU A 244 -4.12 -8.91 21.29
CA LEU A 244 -4.71 -10.25 21.17
C LEU A 244 -5.80 -10.52 22.21
N ALA A 245 -5.68 -9.98 23.43
CA ALA A 245 -6.66 -10.19 24.50
C ALA A 245 -8.08 -9.69 24.14
N SER A 246 -8.17 -8.76 23.20
CA SER A 246 -9.42 -8.15 22.70
C SER A 246 -9.98 -8.85 21.45
N SER A 247 -9.21 -9.77 20.86
CA SER A 247 -9.59 -10.56 19.70
C SER A 247 -10.45 -11.72 20.20
N GLY A 248 -11.77 -11.62 20.10
CA GLY A 248 -12.68 -12.73 20.40
C GLY A 248 -12.27 -14.02 19.65
N PRO A 249 -12.76 -15.21 20.07
CA PRO A 249 -12.31 -16.47 19.52
C PRO A 249 -12.41 -16.49 17.99
N VAL A 250 -11.28 -16.77 17.33
CA VAL A 250 -11.21 -16.94 15.88
C VAL A 250 -12.09 -18.12 15.50
N LEU A 251 -13.25 -17.84 14.90
CA LEU A 251 -14.09 -18.87 14.30
C LEU A 251 -13.37 -19.39 13.05
N HIS A 252 -12.57 -20.44 13.22
CA HIS A 252 -12.11 -21.25 12.11
C HIS A 252 -13.34 -21.91 11.48
N SER A 253 -13.77 -21.40 10.32
CA SER A 253 -14.69 -22.12 9.44
C SER A 253 -13.90 -23.23 8.77
N ASN A 254 -14.31 -24.48 9.03
CA ASN A 254 -13.84 -25.68 8.34
C ASN A 254 -14.08 -25.59 6.83
#